data_AF-A0A496WTC6-F1
#
_entry.id   AF-A0A496WTC6-F1
#
_cell.length_a   1.000
_cell.length_b   1.000
_cell.length_c   1.000
_cell.angle_alpha   90.00
_cell.angle_beta   90.00
_cell.angle_gamma   90.00
#
_symmetry.space_group_name_H-M   'P 1'
#
loop_
_entity.id
_entity.type
_entity.pdbx_description
1 polymer ?
#
loop_
_entity_poly.entity_id
_entity_poly.type
_entity_poly.pdbx_seq_one_letter_code
_entity_poly.pdbx_strand_id
1 'polypeptide(L)'
;MHEIICPHCQKAFKIDEAGYADILKQVRDSEFDEQLHERLKLAEKDKINAIELAKEKVSGDMQKAAADKDGEIQKLRAKLGASEVAQKHAVAEAMKVVEKERDALAAKLKQAKQDQKTASELANANHSNKLQETSAEKDAEIQQLKAKLSANEIVQKYAITEVVNEAEKERDKLKVGIERANLEKQLAETALKDKYETQLKDRDHEIDRLRDMKARLSTKMVGETLEQHCETEFNRIRATAFPTAYFEKDNDARTGRKGAYIFRDLDES
;
A
#
# COMPACT_ATOMS: atom_id res chain seq x y z
N MET A 1 -150.87 0.84 -85.00
CA MET A 1 -150.92 2.32 -85.00
C MET A 1 -151.94 2.83 -83.96
N HIS A 2 -151.46 3.48 -82.89
CA HIS A 2 -152.29 3.98 -81.78
C HIS A 2 -152.15 5.53 -81.70
N GLU A 3 -153.26 6.27 -81.69
CA GLU A 3 -153.24 7.74 -81.53
C GLU A 3 -153.30 8.11 -80.04
N ILE A 4 -152.28 8.85 -79.57
CA ILE A 4 -152.22 9.35 -78.18
C ILE A 4 -152.45 10.86 -78.21
N ILE A 5 -153.45 11.32 -77.45
CA ILE A 5 -153.82 12.73 -77.35
C ILE A 5 -153.18 13.30 -76.09
N CYS A 6 -152.35 14.32 -76.24
CA CYS A 6 -151.72 14.97 -75.08
C CYS A 6 -152.78 15.72 -74.26
N PRO A 7 -152.93 15.42 -72.95
CA PRO A 7 -153.96 16.02 -72.11
C PRO A 7 -153.72 17.52 -71.84
N HIS A 8 -152.56 18.07 -72.17
CA HIS A 8 -152.22 19.48 -71.91
C HIS A 8 -152.41 20.42 -73.12
N CYS A 9 -152.43 19.90 -74.36
CA CYS A 9 -152.58 20.75 -75.55
C CYS A 9 -153.47 20.19 -76.66
N GLN A 10 -154.10 19.03 -76.43
CA GLN A 10 -155.13 18.39 -77.27
C GLN A 10 -154.79 18.20 -78.77
N LYS A 11 -153.51 18.28 -79.15
CA LYS A 11 -153.06 17.86 -80.49
C LYS A 11 -152.83 16.35 -80.51
N ALA A 12 -153.38 15.70 -81.52
CA ALA A 12 -153.19 14.27 -81.77
C ALA A 12 -151.84 14.06 -82.48
N PHE A 13 -150.93 13.34 -81.85
CA PHE A 13 -149.65 12.97 -82.45
C PHE A 13 -149.68 11.48 -82.75
N LYS A 14 -149.31 11.12 -83.99
CA LYS A 14 -149.22 9.73 -84.44
C LYS A 14 -147.83 9.21 -84.09
N ILE A 15 -147.76 8.27 -83.15
CA ILE A 15 -146.52 7.54 -82.87
C ILE A 15 -146.54 6.33 -83.79
N ASP A 16 -145.55 6.25 -84.68
CA ASP A 16 -145.32 5.08 -85.53
C ASP A 16 -144.66 3.96 -84.72
N GLU A 17 -144.78 2.72 -85.20
CA GLU A 17 -144.19 1.55 -84.52
C GLU A 17 -142.64 1.65 -84.44
N ALA A 18 -142.02 2.46 -85.31
CA ALA A 18 -140.59 2.80 -85.27
C ALA A 18 -140.25 3.73 -84.08
N GLY A 19 -141.01 4.82 -83.86
CA GLY A 19 -140.81 5.72 -82.72
C GLY A 19 -141.10 5.06 -81.37
N TYR A 20 -142.05 4.12 -81.30
CA TYR A 20 -142.27 3.31 -80.10
C TYR A 20 -141.12 2.33 -79.84
N ALA A 21 -140.55 1.72 -80.89
CA ALA A 21 -139.36 0.88 -80.78
C ALA A 21 -138.11 1.68 -80.39
N ASP A 22 -137.97 2.92 -80.84
CA ASP A 22 -136.85 3.81 -80.48
C ASP A 22 -136.96 4.32 -79.04
N ILE A 23 -138.16 4.65 -78.55
CA ILE A 23 -138.37 4.98 -77.12
C ILE A 23 -138.15 3.75 -76.24
N LEU A 24 -138.62 2.56 -76.64
CA LEU A 24 -138.32 1.32 -75.92
C LEU A 24 -136.84 0.97 -75.93
N LYS A 25 -136.13 1.19 -77.04
CA LYS A 25 -134.66 1.07 -77.09
C LYS A 25 -134.00 2.09 -76.19
N GLN A 26 -134.38 3.37 -76.24
CA GLN A 26 -133.79 4.42 -75.42
C GLN A 26 -134.00 4.18 -73.91
N VAL A 27 -135.18 3.71 -73.49
CA VAL A 27 -135.44 3.31 -72.09
C VAL A 27 -134.63 2.07 -71.73
N ARG A 28 -134.55 1.06 -72.61
CA ARG A 28 -133.77 -0.15 -72.36
C ARG A 28 -132.26 0.10 -72.36
N ASP A 29 -131.77 0.98 -73.22
CA ASP A 29 -130.37 1.37 -73.37
C ASP A 29 -129.95 2.25 -72.18
N SER A 30 -130.81 3.17 -71.72
CA SER A 30 -130.54 3.97 -70.52
C SER A 30 -130.59 3.14 -69.22
N GLU A 31 -131.59 2.28 -69.04
CA GLU A 31 -131.64 1.34 -67.92
C GLU A 31 -130.47 0.35 -67.96
N PHE A 32 -130.04 -0.09 -69.14
CA PHE A 32 -128.88 -0.95 -69.31
C PHE A 32 -127.57 -0.23 -68.99
N ASP A 33 -127.39 1.03 -69.43
CA ASP A 33 -126.22 1.84 -69.12
C ASP A 33 -126.13 2.18 -67.62
N GLU A 34 -127.26 2.43 -66.96
CA GLU A 34 -127.32 2.58 -65.49
C GLU A 34 -126.89 1.29 -64.78
N GLN A 35 -127.43 0.14 -65.19
CA GLN A 35 -127.03 -1.17 -64.65
C GLN A 35 -125.55 -1.51 -64.93
N LEU A 36 -125.06 -1.15 -66.11
CA LEU A 36 -123.65 -1.30 -66.49
C LEU A 36 -122.76 -0.41 -65.62
N HIS A 37 -123.15 0.84 -65.40
CA HIS A 37 -122.43 1.77 -64.54
C HIS A 37 -122.44 1.34 -63.07
N GLU A 38 -123.55 0.82 -62.54
CA GLU A 38 -123.59 0.26 -61.20
C GLU A 38 -122.67 -0.95 -61.06
N ARG A 39 -122.66 -1.85 -62.06
CA ARG A 39 -121.74 -2.99 -62.09
C ARG A 39 -120.29 -2.57 -62.21
N LEU A 40 -119.97 -1.57 -63.03
CA LEU A 40 -118.63 -1.01 -63.15
C LEU A 40 -118.19 -0.35 -61.85
N LYS A 41 -119.07 0.39 -61.16
CA LYS A 41 -118.80 0.97 -59.83
C LYS A 41 -118.56 -0.12 -58.77
N LEU A 42 -119.33 -1.20 -58.80
CA LEU A 42 -119.11 -2.35 -57.91
C LEU A 42 -117.77 -3.04 -58.23
N ALA A 43 -117.47 -3.29 -59.50
CA ALA A 43 -116.20 -3.88 -59.92
C ALA A 43 -114.98 -2.98 -59.60
N GLU A 44 -115.12 -1.66 -59.72
CA GLU A 44 -114.09 -0.70 -59.30
C GLU A 44 -113.88 -0.73 -57.78
N LYS A 45 -114.95 -0.76 -56.99
CA LYS A 45 -114.87 -0.91 -55.53
C LYS A 45 -114.23 -2.24 -55.14
N ASP A 46 -114.62 -3.33 -55.77
CA ASP A 46 -114.05 -4.66 -55.52
C ASP A 46 -112.57 -4.70 -55.90
N LYS A 47 -112.17 -4.05 -57.00
CA LYS A 47 -110.77 -3.91 -57.40
C LYS A 47 -109.97 -3.08 -56.39
N ILE A 48 -110.52 -1.97 -55.90
CA ILE A 48 -109.88 -1.13 -54.86
C ILE A 48 -109.71 -1.94 -53.58
N ASN A 49 -110.75 -2.62 -53.11
CA ASN A 49 -110.71 -3.48 -51.94
C ASN A 49 -109.70 -4.64 -52.10
N ALA A 50 -109.63 -5.25 -53.29
CA ALA A 50 -108.64 -6.29 -53.58
C ALA A 50 -107.20 -5.76 -53.55
N ILE A 51 -106.97 -4.54 -54.05
CA ILE A 51 -105.66 -3.87 -53.99
C ILE A 51 -105.31 -3.51 -52.53
N GLU A 52 -106.26 -3.02 -51.75
CA GLU A 52 -106.05 -2.72 -50.31
C GLU A 52 -105.73 -3.99 -49.52
N LEU A 53 -106.50 -5.06 -49.70
CA LEU A 53 -106.20 -6.37 -49.10
C LEU A 53 -104.84 -6.92 -49.53
N ALA A 54 -104.44 -6.72 -50.79
CA ALA A 54 -103.12 -7.10 -51.26
C ALA A 54 -102.01 -6.27 -50.59
N LYS A 55 -102.21 -4.95 -50.43
CA LYS A 55 -101.27 -4.07 -49.72
C LYS A 55 -101.14 -4.43 -48.24
N GLU A 56 -102.25 -4.74 -47.57
CA GLU A 56 -102.25 -5.19 -46.17
C GLU A 56 -101.56 -6.55 -45.98
N LYS A 57 -101.77 -7.50 -46.90
CA LYS A 57 -101.04 -8.77 -46.87
C LYS A 57 -99.55 -8.56 -47.07
N VAL A 58 -99.16 -7.74 -48.04
CA VAL A 58 -97.76 -7.41 -48.30
C VAL A 58 -97.14 -6.68 -47.10
N SER A 59 -97.83 -5.72 -46.48
CA SER A 59 -97.32 -5.02 -45.30
C SER A 59 -97.21 -5.95 -44.09
N GLY A 60 -98.17 -6.86 -43.91
CA GLY A 60 -98.14 -7.89 -42.86
C GLY A 60 -96.99 -8.89 -43.05
N ASP A 61 -96.76 -9.35 -44.28
CA ASP A 61 -95.63 -10.24 -44.60
C ASP A 61 -94.29 -9.52 -44.47
N MET A 62 -94.22 -8.24 -44.84
CA MET A 62 -93.03 -7.41 -44.66
C MET A 62 -92.75 -7.14 -43.18
N GLN A 63 -93.77 -6.91 -42.35
CA GLN A 63 -93.63 -6.81 -40.89
C GLN A 63 -93.14 -8.11 -40.26
N LYS A 64 -93.67 -9.27 -40.69
CA LYS A 64 -93.17 -10.57 -40.21
C LYS A 64 -91.71 -10.78 -40.58
N ALA A 65 -91.33 -10.51 -41.83
CA ALA A 65 -89.94 -10.62 -42.27
C ALA A 65 -89.01 -9.66 -41.50
N ALA A 66 -89.47 -8.44 -41.20
CA ALA A 66 -88.72 -7.50 -40.37
C ALA A 66 -88.56 -8.01 -38.92
N ALA A 67 -89.63 -8.55 -38.32
CA ALA A 67 -89.58 -9.13 -36.98
C ALA A 67 -88.64 -10.35 -36.90
N ASP A 68 -88.65 -11.21 -37.92
CA ASP A 68 -87.74 -12.35 -38.02
C ASP A 68 -86.28 -11.89 -38.13
N LYS A 69 -86.02 -10.86 -38.96
CA LYS A 69 -84.69 -10.26 -39.11
C LYS A 69 -84.22 -9.57 -37.84
N ASP A 70 -85.09 -8.84 -37.15
CA ASP A 70 -84.77 -8.24 -35.85
C ASP A 70 -84.47 -9.31 -34.79
N GLY A 71 -85.20 -10.43 -34.81
CA GLY A 71 -84.92 -11.60 -33.98
C GLY A 71 -83.56 -12.23 -34.28
N GLU A 72 -83.20 -12.37 -35.56
CA GLU A 72 -81.86 -12.82 -35.98
C GLU A 72 -80.77 -11.84 -35.53
N ILE A 73 -80.98 -10.53 -35.72
CA ILE A 73 -80.04 -9.48 -35.29
C ILE A 73 -79.83 -9.53 -33.78
N GLN A 74 -80.89 -9.68 -32.99
CA GLN A 74 -80.78 -9.81 -31.54
C GLN A 74 -80.01 -11.07 -31.13
N LYS A 75 -80.27 -12.22 -31.78
CA LYS A 75 -79.51 -13.46 -31.57
C LYS A 75 -78.04 -13.31 -31.91
N LEU A 76 -77.72 -12.67 -33.03
CA LEU A 76 -76.34 -12.42 -33.45
C LEU A 76 -75.62 -11.44 -32.52
N ARG A 77 -76.30 -10.38 -32.08
CA ARG A 77 -75.76 -9.44 -31.07
C ARG A 77 -75.49 -10.13 -29.74
N ALA A 78 -76.39 -11.01 -29.28
CA ALA A 78 -76.19 -11.78 -28.06
C ALA A 78 -74.98 -12.73 -28.19
N LYS A 79 -74.83 -13.41 -29.34
CA LYS A 79 -73.66 -14.27 -29.61
C LYS A 79 -72.35 -13.49 -29.66
N LEU A 80 -72.33 -12.33 -30.32
CA LEU A 80 -71.16 -11.46 -30.37
C LEU A 80 -70.79 -10.94 -28.97
N GLY A 81 -71.77 -10.47 -28.20
CA GLY A 81 -71.55 -10.03 -26.83
C GLY A 81 -71.01 -11.14 -25.93
N ALA A 82 -71.55 -12.36 -26.05
CA ALA A 82 -71.05 -13.52 -25.32
C ALA A 82 -69.61 -13.87 -25.73
N SER A 83 -69.29 -13.81 -27.03
CA SER A 83 -67.94 -14.06 -27.54
C SER A 83 -66.94 -13.01 -27.06
N GLU A 84 -67.30 -11.72 -27.08
CA GLU A 84 -66.45 -10.64 -26.58
C GLU A 84 -66.17 -10.78 -25.08
N VAL A 85 -67.19 -11.14 -24.30
CA VAL A 85 -67.05 -11.39 -22.86
C VAL A 85 -66.13 -12.60 -22.61
N ALA A 86 -66.33 -13.71 -23.34
CA ALA A 86 -65.45 -14.87 -23.25
C ALA A 86 -64.00 -14.53 -23.62
N GLN A 87 -63.79 -13.72 -24.67
CA GLN A 87 -62.46 -13.30 -25.10
C GLN A 87 -61.80 -12.38 -24.07
N LYS A 88 -62.53 -11.43 -23.49
CA LYS A 88 -62.04 -10.59 -22.38
C LYS A 88 -61.69 -11.42 -21.15
N HIS A 89 -62.49 -12.43 -20.81
CA HIS A 89 -62.17 -13.35 -19.72
C HIS A 89 -60.91 -14.19 -20.01
N ALA A 90 -60.80 -14.76 -21.20
CA ALA A 90 -59.62 -15.53 -21.60
C ALA A 90 -58.33 -14.66 -21.56
N VAL A 91 -58.41 -13.43 -22.05
CA VAL A 91 -57.29 -12.48 -21.97
C VAL A 91 -56.98 -12.11 -20.52
N ALA A 92 -57.98 -11.85 -19.69
CA ALA A 92 -57.77 -11.53 -18.27
C ALA A 92 -57.16 -12.70 -17.49
N GLU A 93 -57.56 -13.95 -17.79
CA GLU A 93 -56.96 -15.14 -17.19
C GLU A 93 -55.52 -15.34 -17.64
N ALA A 94 -55.23 -15.19 -18.94
CA ALA A 94 -53.87 -15.26 -19.45
C ALA A 94 -52.97 -14.19 -18.82
N MET A 95 -53.46 -12.95 -18.71
CA MET A 95 -52.73 -11.85 -18.07
C MET A 95 -52.45 -12.14 -16.59
N LYS A 96 -53.42 -12.71 -15.85
CA LYS A 96 -53.20 -13.11 -14.44
C LYS A 96 -52.10 -14.16 -14.28
N VAL A 97 -51.99 -15.12 -15.20
CA VAL A 97 -50.92 -16.12 -15.17
C VAL A 97 -49.57 -15.44 -15.42
N VAL A 98 -49.48 -14.61 -16.45
CA VAL A 98 -48.26 -13.86 -16.78
C VAL A 98 -47.85 -12.91 -15.65
N GLU A 99 -48.79 -12.24 -15.00
CA GLU A 99 -48.53 -11.38 -13.85
C GLU A 99 -47.97 -12.18 -12.66
N LYS A 100 -48.54 -13.35 -12.35
CA LYS A 100 -48.02 -14.23 -11.30
C LYS A 100 -46.60 -14.71 -11.61
N GLU A 101 -46.33 -15.11 -12.85
CA GLU A 101 -45.00 -15.54 -13.27
C GLU A 101 -43.99 -14.39 -13.20
N ARG A 102 -44.37 -13.19 -13.66
CA ARG A 102 -43.55 -11.98 -13.55
C ARG A 102 -43.22 -11.66 -12.11
N ASP A 103 -44.22 -11.70 -11.22
CA ASP A 103 -44.03 -11.36 -9.80
C ASP A 103 -43.15 -12.41 -9.10
N ALA A 104 -43.33 -13.70 -9.43
CA ALA A 104 -42.47 -14.77 -8.95
C ALA A 104 -41.02 -14.63 -9.45
N LEU A 105 -40.81 -14.28 -10.73
CA LEU A 105 -39.50 -14.01 -11.29
C LEU A 105 -38.86 -12.78 -10.67
N ALA A 106 -39.61 -11.70 -10.46
CA ALA A 106 -39.13 -10.50 -9.80
C ALA A 106 -38.69 -10.78 -8.35
N ALA A 107 -39.45 -11.59 -7.62
CA ALA A 107 -39.09 -12.04 -6.27
C ALA A 107 -37.80 -12.88 -6.28
N LYS A 108 -37.69 -13.87 -7.17
CA LYS A 108 -36.47 -14.68 -7.34
C LYS A 108 -35.25 -13.85 -7.72
N LEU A 109 -35.41 -12.87 -8.61
CA LEU A 109 -34.32 -11.99 -9.04
C LEU A 109 -33.88 -11.07 -7.90
N LYS A 110 -34.82 -10.57 -7.10
CA LYS A 110 -34.51 -9.79 -5.89
C LYS A 110 -33.75 -10.64 -4.86
N GLN A 111 -34.19 -11.88 -4.63
CA GLN A 111 -33.52 -12.81 -3.73
C GLN A 111 -32.10 -13.14 -4.22
N ALA A 112 -31.94 -13.53 -5.49
CA ALA A 112 -30.65 -13.82 -6.09
C ALA A 112 -29.68 -12.62 -6.03
N LYS A 113 -30.17 -11.38 -6.22
CA LYS A 113 -29.35 -10.17 -6.04
C LYS A 113 -28.93 -9.95 -4.58
N GLN A 114 -29.82 -10.24 -3.62
CA GLN A 114 -29.50 -10.13 -2.20
C GLN A 114 -28.48 -11.19 -1.79
N ASP A 115 -28.66 -12.43 -2.26
CA ASP A 115 -27.74 -13.54 -2.02
C ASP A 115 -26.36 -13.29 -2.65
N GLN A 116 -26.33 -12.73 -3.86
CA GLN A 116 -25.07 -12.34 -4.51
C GLN A 116 -24.35 -11.22 -3.73
N LYS A 117 -25.08 -10.22 -3.24
CA LYS A 117 -24.49 -9.13 -2.43
C LYS A 117 -23.93 -9.66 -1.12
N THR A 118 -24.71 -10.45 -0.39
CA THR A 118 -24.28 -11.03 0.88
C THR A 118 -23.11 -12.00 0.70
N ALA A 119 -23.09 -12.80 -0.37
CA ALA A 119 -21.96 -13.66 -0.72
C ALA A 119 -20.69 -12.85 -1.04
N SER A 120 -20.82 -11.75 -1.78
CA SER A 120 -19.71 -10.85 -2.09
C SER A 120 -19.17 -10.15 -0.83
N GLU A 121 -20.05 -9.63 0.02
CA GLU A 121 -19.69 -9.01 1.30
C GLU A 121 -19.00 -10.01 2.24
N LEU A 122 -19.51 -11.25 2.33
CA LEU A 122 -18.90 -12.31 3.12
C LEU A 122 -17.53 -12.71 2.56
N ALA A 123 -17.39 -12.82 1.24
CA ALA A 123 -16.11 -13.12 0.60
C ALA A 123 -15.07 -12.01 0.88
N ASN A 124 -15.47 -10.75 0.78
CA ASN A 124 -14.61 -9.61 1.08
C ASN A 124 -14.21 -9.57 2.57
N ALA A 125 -15.16 -9.82 3.48
CA ALA A 125 -14.89 -9.89 4.92
C ALA A 125 -13.92 -11.03 5.26
N ASN A 126 -14.14 -12.22 4.70
CA ASN A 126 -13.24 -13.36 4.89
C ASN A 126 -11.84 -13.09 4.31
N HIS A 127 -11.76 -12.44 3.15
CA HIS A 127 -10.48 -12.05 2.57
C HIS A 127 -9.74 -11.02 3.44
N SER A 128 -10.44 -10.00 3.93
CA SER A 128 -9.88 -9.01 4.85
C SER A 128 -9.38 -9.65 6.14
N ASN A 129 -10.16 -10.55 6.73
CA ASN A 129 -9.78 -11.27 7.94
C ASN A 129 -8.54 -12.15 7.70
N LYS A 130 -8.50 -12.88 6.56
CA LYS A 130 -7.33 -13.69 6.22
C LYS A 130 -6.08 -12.84 6.00
N LEU A 131 -6.21 -11.68 5.35
CA LEU A 131 -5.11 -10.73 5.19
C LEU A 131 -4.62 -10.23 6.55
N GLN A 132 -5.53 -9.87 7.45
CA GLN A 132 -5.17 -9.41 8.79
C GLN A 132 -4.48 -10.50 9.61
N GLU A 133 -4.97 -11.74 9.57
CA GLU A 133 -4.30 -12.90 10.19
C GLU A 133 -2.89 -13.09 9.64
N THR A 134 -2.74 -13.13 8.31
CA THR A 134 -1.41 -13.32 7.69
C THR A 134 -0.46 -12.16 7.98
N SER A 135 -0.97 -10.93 8.06
CA SER A 135 -0.17 -9.77 8.46
C SER A 135 0.29 -9.90 9.90
N ALA A 136 -0.61 -10.27 10.81
CA ALA A 136 -0.27 -10.46 12.23
C ALA A 136 0.75 -11.58 12.44
N GLU A 137 0.61 -12.70 11.71
CA GLU A 137 1.59 -13.79 11.71
C GLU A 137 2.97 -13.31 11.20
N LYS A 138 2.99 -12.55 10.10
CA LYS A 138 4.23 -11.98 9.54
C LYS A 138 4.86 -10.96 10.47
N ASP A 139 4.09 -10.10 11.11
CA ASP A 139 4.59 -9.12 12.08
C ASP A 139 5.17 -9.81 13.32
N ALA A 140 4.52 -10.89 13.80
CA ALA A 140 5.05 -11.71 14.88
C ALA A 140 6.37 -12.40 14.49
N GLU A 141 6.45 -12.96 13.27
CA GLU A 141 7.67 -13.56 12.74
C GLU A 141 8.79 -12.52 12.61
N ILE A 142 8.50 -11.32 12.12
CA ILE A 142 9.46 -10.20 12.03
C ILE A 142 9.95 -9.80 13.41
N GLN A 143 9.06 -9.70 14.41
CA GLN A 143 9.46 -9.37 15.78
C GLN A 143 10.35 -10.47 16.39
N GLN A 144 10.02 -11.74 16.17
CA GLN A 144 10.86 -12.87 16.62
C GLN A 144 12.24 -12.85 15.95
N LEU A 145 12.31 -12.61 14.64
CA LEU A 145 13.58 -12.53 13.92
C LEU A 145 14.40 -11.32 14.37
N LYS A 146 13.78 -10.16 14.58
CA LYS A 146 14.45 -8.98 15.13
C LYS A 146 15.02 -9.24 16.52
N ALA A 147 14.25 -9.89 17.40
CA ALA A 147 14.71 -10.27 18.73
C ALA A 147 15.93 -11.22 18.66
N LYS A 148 15.88 -12.24 17.80
CA LYS A 148 17.02 -13.15 17.56
C LYS A 148 18.25 -12.43 17.02
N LEU A 149 18.07 -11.51 16.06
CA LEU A 149 19.17 -10.69 15.54
C LEU A 149 19.78 -9.82 16.62
N SER A 150 18.96 -9.11 17.41
CA SER A 150 19.47 -8.29 18.51
C SER A 150 20.20 -9.12 19.58
N ALA A 151 19.72 -10.33 19.88
CA ALA A 151 20.39 -11.23 20.82
C ALA A 151 21.75 -11.68 20.28
N ASN A 152 21.82 -12.04 18.99
CA ASN A 152 23.09 -12.40 18.34
C ASN A 152 24.06 -11.21 18.26
N GLU A 153 23.59 -10.00 17.98
CA GLU A 153 24.42 -8.79 18.01
C GLU A 153 24.99 -8.53 19.41
N ILE A 154 24.19 -8.73 20.47
CA ILE A 154 24.66 -8.62 21.85
C ILE A 154 25.72 -9.69 22.16
N VAL A 155 25.49 -10.94 21.76
CA VAL A 155 26.45 -12.04 21.95
C VAL A 155 27.76 -11.75 21.21
N GLN A 156 27.70 -11.26 19.97
CA GLN A 156 28.89 -10.87 19.22
C GLN A 156 29.64 -9.71 19.87
N LYS A 157 28.93 -8.67 20.32
CA LYS A 157 29.55 -7.55 21.06
C LYS A 157 30.21 -8.05 22.33
N TYR A 158 29.54 -8.93 23.08
CA TYR A 158 30.08 -9.52 24.30
C TYR A 158 31.35 -10.33 24.02
N ALA A 159 31.32 -11.21 23.02
CA ALA A 159 32.49 -11.99 22.60
C ALA A 159 33.66 -11.08 22.16
N ILE A 160 33.39 -10.02 21.40
CA ILE A 160 34.42 -9.04 21.02
C ILE A 160 34.97 -8.33 22.27
N THR A 161 34.11 -7.90 23.21
CA THR A 161 34.56 -7.24 24.44
C THR A 161 35.36 -8.16 25.34
N GLU A 162 35.03 -9.46 25.44
CA GLU A 162 35.83 -10.42 26.19
C GLU A 162 37.22 -10.59 25.57
N VAL A 163 37.29 -10.79 24.25
CA VAL A 163 38.57 -10.92 23.54
C VAL A 163 39.41 -9.64 23.66
N VAL A 164 38.78 -8.47 23.55
CA VAL A 164 39.48 -7.18 23.73
C VAL A 164 39.97 -7.03 25.18
N ASN A 165 39.16 -7.36 26.18
CA ASN A 165 39.54 -7.28 27.59
C ASN A 165 40.71 -8.23 27.93
N GLU A 166 40.73 -9.43 27.34
CA GLU A 166 41.86 -10.36 27.48
C GLU A 166 43.12 -9.80 26.83
N ALA A 167 43.02 -9.30 25.59
CA ALA A 167 44.13 -8.67 24.89
C ALA A 167 44.65 -7.42 25.63
N GLU A 168 43.78 -6.61 26.22
CA GLU A 168 44.15 -5.45 27.03
C GLU A 168 44.90 -5.86 28.30
N LYS A 169 44.43 -6.90 29.01
CA LYS A 169 45.15 -7.44 30.18
C LYS A 169 46.53 -7.96 29.80
N GLU A 170 46.67 -8.66 28.68
CA GLU A 170 47.96 -9.13 28.20
C GLU A 170 48.88 -7.97 27.82
N ARG A 171 48.36 -6.98 27.07
CA ARG A 171 49.09 -5.76 26.71
C ARG A 171 49.57 -5.00 27.94
N ASP A 172 48.72 -4.84 28.95
CA ASP A 172 49.05 -4.10 30.16
C ASP A 172 50.09 -4.86 31.01
N LYS A 173 49.99 -6.19 31.10
CA LYS A 173 51.04 -7.04 31.71
C LYS A 173 52.37 -6.90 30.99
N LEU A 174 52.37 -6.95 29.65
CA LEU A 174 53.59 -6.78 28.85
C LEU A 174 54.17 -5.37 29.00
N LYS A 175 53.31 -4.34 29.04
CA LYS A 175 53.72 -2.94 29.24
C LYS A 175 54.41 -2.75 30.59
N VAL A 176 53.80 -3.26 31.68
CA VAL A 176 54.41 -3.23 33.01
C VAL A 176 55.72 -4.03 33.04
N GLY A 177 55.77 -5.18 32.36
CA GLY A 177 56.99 -5.98 32.22
C GLY A 177 58.12 -5.24 31.51
N ILE A 178 57.81 -4.54 30.41
CA ILE A 178 58.77 -3.71 29.66
C ILE A 178 59.23 -2.51 30.49
N GLU A 179 58.32 -1.81 31.16
CA GLU A 179 58.65 -0.68 32.04
C GLU A 179 59.57 -1.12 33.18
N ARG A 180 59.27 -2.26 33.82
CA ARG A 180 60.12 -2.85 34.85
C ARG A 180 61.49 -3.24 34.32
N ALA A 181 61.57 -3.92 33.17
CA ALA A 181 62.83 -4.31 32.55
C ALA A 181 63.68 -3.08 32.18
N ASN A 182 63.06 -2.02 31.67
CA ASN A 182 63.73 -0.75 31.37
C ASN A 182 64.25 -0.08 32.65
N LEU A 183 63.48 -0.08 33.73
CA LEU A 183 63.90 0.48 35.01
C LEU A 183 65.04 -0.33 35.64
N GLU A 184 64.95 -1.67 35.61
CA GLU A 184 66.02 -2.56 36.07
C GLU A 184 67.30 -2.36 35.25
N LYS A 185 67.18 -2.21 33.92
CA LYS A 185 68.30 -1.90 33.05
C LYS A 185 68.91 -0.53 33.37
N GLN A 186 68.09 0.50 33.55
CA GLN A 186 68.57 1.84 33.93
C GLN A 186 69.30 1.81 35.28
N LEU A 187 68.74 1.13 36.28
CA LEU A 187 69.37 0.96 37.60
C LEU A 187 70.68 0.18 37.51
N ALA A 188 70.75 -0.85 36.67
CA ALA A 188 71.97 -1.60 36.43
C ALA A 188 73.03 -0.74 35.71
N GLU A 189 72.62 0.06 34.72
CA GLU A 189 73.49 1.00 34.02
C GLU A 189 74.02 2.08 34.97
N THR A 190 73.18 2.67 35.82
CA THR A 190 73.63 3.66 36.82
C THR A 190 74.54 3.02 37.86
N ALA A 191 74.19 1.85 38.39
CA ALA A 191 75.04 1.14 39.36
C ALA A 191 76.40 0.74 38.76
N LEU A 192 76.45 0.39 37.47
CA LEU A 192 77.72 0.14 36.76
C LEU A 192 78.52 1.43 36.61
N LYS A 193 77.87 2.53 36.17
CA LYS A 193 78.52 3.84 36.07
C LYS A 193 79.09 4.29 37.42
N ASP A 194 78.30 4.25 38.49
CA ASP A 194 78.71 4.64 39.83
C ASP A 194 79.90 3.79 40.33
N LYS A 195 79.90 2.48 40.06
CA LYS A 195 81.04 1.59 40.38
C LYS A 195 82.30 1.99 39.63
N TYR A 196 82.20 2.24 38.32
CA TYR A 196 83.34 2.67 37.52
C TYR A 196 83.83 4.05 37.91
N GLU A 197 82.94 5.00 38.19
CA GLU A 197 83.29 6.33 38.69
C GLU A 197 84.00 6.26 40.05
N THR A 198 83.54 5.40 40.95
CA THR A 198 84.20 5.18 42.24
C THR A 198 85.59 4.57 42.05
N GLN A 199 85.71 3.55 41.20
CA GLN A 199 87.02 2.94 40.89
C GLN A 199 87.98 3.94 40.26
N LEU A 200 87.51 4.78 39.34
CA LEU A 200 88.32 5.83 38.72
C LEU A 200 88.77 6.86 39.76
N LYS A 201 87.88 7.34 40.63
CA LYS A 201 88.24 8.24 41.74
C LYS A 201 89.28 7.62 42.66
N ASP A 202 89.11 6.36 43.05
CA ASP A 202 90.08 5.65 43.90
C ASP A 202 91.45 5.49 43.20
N ARG A 203 91.46 5.22 41.89
CA ARG A 203 92.68 5.17 41.09
C ARG A 203 93.34 6.55 40.97
N ASP A 204 92.58 7.61 40.72
CA ASP A 204 93.09 8.97 40.65
C ASP A 204 93.69 9.41 41.98
N HIS A 205 93.03 9.13 43.11
CA HIS A 205 93.57 9.37 44.44
C HIS A 205 94.88 8.60 44.69
N GLU A 206 94.99 7.37 44.19
CA GLU A 206 96.23 6.59 44.30
C GLU A 206 97.35 7.14 43.40
N ILE A 207 97.02 7.57 42.19
CA ILE A 207 97.96 8.24 41.28
C ILE A 207 98.48 9.52 41.93
N ASP A 208 97.60 10.31 42.55
CA ASP A 208 97.99 11.54 43.24
C ASP A 208 98.88 11.27 44.45
N ARG A 209 98.58 10.23 45.26
CA ARG A 209 99.47 9.79 46.34
C ARG A 209 100.84 9.36 45.82
N LEU A 210 100.89 8.56 44.75
CA LEU A 210 102.15 8.11 44.15
C LEU A 210 102.93 9.27 43.51
N ARG A 211 102.23 10.26 42.92
CA ARG A 211 102.84 11.49 42.41
C ARG A 211 103.46 12.31 43.54
N ASP A 212 102.75 12.53 44.64
CA ASP A 212 103.28 13.26 45.81
C ASP A 212 104.46 12.50 46.44
N MET A 213 104.36 11.17 46.59
CA MET A 213 105.46 10.33 47.07
C MET A 213 106.69 10.39 46.15
N LYS A 214 106.49 10.32 44.83
CA LYS A 214 107.56 10.48 43.83
C LYS A 214 108.20 11.87 43.91
N ALA A 215 107.40 12.93 44.05
CA ALA A 215 107.90 14.30 44.19
C ALA A 215 108.74 14.48 45.48
N ARG A 216 108.29 13.93 46.61
CA ARG A 216 109.03 13.97 47.88
C ARG A 216 110.30 13.14 47.86
N LEU A 217 110.26 11.94 47.28
CA LEU A 217 111.46 11.09 47.14
C LEU A 217 112.46 11.71 46.17
N SER A 218 112.00 12.24 45.03
CA SER A 218 112.88 12.87 44.04
C SER A 218 113.59 14.11 44.59
N THR A 219 112.91 14.96 45.36
CA THR A 219 113.53 16.16 45.95
C THR A 219 114.53 15.82 47.04
N LYS A 220 114.25 14.82 47.88
CA LYS A 220 115.15 14.40 48.96
C LYS A 220 116.34 13.58 48.45
N MET A 221 116.10 12.64 47.54
CA MET A 221 117.16 11.78 46.98
C MET A 221 118.11 12.58 46.09
N VAL A 222 117.63 13.53 45.27
CA VAL A 222 118.53 14.37 44.45
C VAL A 222 119.44 15.22 45.33
N GLY A 223 118.91 15.83 46.39
CA GLY A 223 119.73 16.58 47.36
C GLY A 223 120.80 15.71 48.04
N GLU A 224 120.41 14.53 48.53
CA GLU A 224 121.34 13.61 49.21
C GLU A 224 122.40 13.03 48.25
N THR A 225 122.05 12.71 47.00
CA THR A 225 123.03 12.25 46.00
C THR A 225 123.98 13.36 45.54
N LEU A 226 123.51 14.61 45.43
CA LEU A 226 124.35 15.73 45.04
C LEU A 226 125.38 16.05 46.14
N GLU A 227 124.94 16.04 47.39
CA GLU A 227 125.79 16.20 48.57
C GLU A 227 126.90 15.14 48.64
N GLN A 228 126.56 13.85 48.50
CA GLN A 228 127.55 12.76 48.47
C GLN A 228 128.50 12.84 47.26
N HIS A 229 128.01 13.28 46.10
CA HIS A 229 128.85 13.45 44.92
C HIS A 229 129.90 14.55 45.14
N CYS A 230 129.49 15.71 45.68
CA CYS A 230 130.41 16.79 46.03
C CYS A 230 131.44 16.34 47.08
N GLU A 231 131.05 15.55 48.08
CA GLU A 231 131.96 14.97 49.07
C GLU A 231 133.00 14.04 48.42
N THR A 232 132.55 13.16 47.53
CA THR A 232 133.41 12.18 46.87
C THR A 232 134.42 12.85 45.94
N GLU A 233 133.97 13.81 45.12
CA GLU A 233 134.86 14.55 44.22
C GLU A 233 135.88 15.41 44.99
N PHE A 234 135.46 16.01 46.10
CA PHE A 234 136.40 16.73 46.97
C PHE A 234 137.47 15.79 47.53
N ASN A 235 137.08 14.66 48.14
CA ASN A 235 138.02 13.69 48.71
C ASN A 235 138.97 13.09 47.66
N ARG A 236 138.55 13.01 46.40
CA ARG A 236 139.38 12.55 45.28
C ARG A 236 140.55 13.50 44.96
N ILE A 237 140.33 14.81 45.07
CA ILE A 237 141.35 15.84 44.81
C ILE A 237 142.07 16.28 46.11
N ARG A 238 141.47 16.03 47.28
CA ARG A 238 141.97 16.41 48.61
C ARG A 238 143.44 16.05 48.80
N ALA A 239 143.82 14.80 48.55
CA ALA A 239 145.20 14.33 48.71
C ALA A 239 146.22 15.05 47.81
N THR A 240 145.77 15.63 46.69
CA THR A 240 146.66 16.22 45.67
C THR A 240 146.71 17.74 45.74
N ALA A 241 145.62 18.40 46.11
CA ALA A 241 145.51 19.87 46.08
C ALA A 241 145.27 20.52 47.46
N PHE A 242 144.70 19.79 48.44
CA PHE A 242 144.32 20.33 49.75
C PHE A 242 144.58 19.31 50.87
N PRO A 243 145.86 19.06 51.24
CA PRO A 243 146.24 17.94 52.11
C PRO A 243 145.64 18.03 53.52
N THR A 244 145.49 19.23 54.06
CA THR A 244 145.02 19.53 55.42
C THR A 244 143.55 19.92 55.49
N ALA A 245 142.87 20.06 54.34
CA ALA A 245 141.47 20.43 54.29
C ALA A 245 140.54 19.22 54.44
N TYR A 246 139.40 19.41 55.09
CA TYR A 246 138.32 18.42 55.11
C TYR A 246 137.00 19.05 54.64
N PHE A 247 136.23 18.26 53.91
CA PHE A 247 134.89 18.61 53.44
C PHE A 247 133.96 17.47 53.78
N GLU A 248 133.28 17.62 54.91
CA GLU A 248 132.36 16.62 55.44
C GLU A 248 131.10 17.32 55.96
N LYS A 249 130.07 16.52 56.16
CA LYS A 249 128.82 16.99 56.74
C LYS A 249 129.00 17.20 58.24
N ASP A 250 128.99 18.45 58.69
CA ASP A 250 129.14 18.76 60.11
C ASP A 250 127.88 18.32 60.87
N ASN A 251 128.05 17.33 61.75
CA ASN A 251 126.98 16.73 62.54
C ASN A 251 126.94 17.27 63.98
N ASP A 252 127.49 18.47 64.25
CA ASP A 252 127.34 19.14 65.55
C ASP A 252 125.87 19.58 65.78
N ALA A 253 125.05 18.59 66.15
CA ALA A 253 123.60 18.64 66.23
C ALA A 253 123.09 19.32 67.51
N ARG A 254 123.67 20.46 67.90
CA ARG A 254 123.23 21.22 69.09
C ARG A 254 121.93 22.01 68.86
N THR A 255 121.45 22.14 67.63
CA THR A 255 120.13 22.75 67.31
C THR A 255 119.50 22.16 66.04
N GLY A 256 119.05 20.90 66.06
CA GLY A 256 117.93 20.32 65.28
C GLY A 256 117.76 20.57 63.76
N ARG A 257 118.68 21.24 63.05
CA ARG A 257 118.66 21.46 61.60
C ARG A 257 119.78 20.64 60.96
N LYS A 258 119.50 20.06 59.78
CA LYS A 258 120.44 19.25 58.99
C LYS A 258 121.79 19.96 58.91
N GLY A 259 122.84 19.25 59.33
CA GLY A 259 124.23 19.68 59.20
C GLY A 259 124.56 20.10 57.78
N ALA A 260 125.14 21.28 57.62
CA ALA A 260 125.66 21.72 56.34
C ALA A 260 126.98 20.99 56.04
N TYR A 261 127.30 20.81 54.77
CA TYR A 261 128.66 20.44 54.38
C TYR A 261 129.58 21.62 54.64
N ILE A 262 130.65 21.40 55.40
CA ILE A 262 131.60 22.43 55.78
C ILE A 262 132.96 22.08 55.20
N PHE A 263 133.53 23.01 54.44
CA PHE A 263 134.93 22.99 54.04
C PHE A 263 135.74 23.75 55.10
N ARG A 264 136.75 23.11 55.70
CA ARG A 264 137.75 23.80 56.54
C ARG A 264 139.15 23.43 56.06
N ASP A 265 139.98 24.44 55.89
CA ASP A 265 141.39 24.32 55.54
C ASP A 265 142.24 24.79 56.74
N LEU A 266 143.27 24.03 57.10
CA LEU A 266 144.13 24.27 58.25
C LEU A 266 145.56 24.47 57.74
N ASP A 267 146.16 25.65 57.98
CA ASP A 267 147.55 25.93 57.59
C ASP A 267 148.55 25.24 58.54
N GLU A 268 149.60 24.62 57.99
CA GLU A 268 150.70 24.00 58.74
C GLU A 268 151.56 25.07 59.42
N SER A 269 151.71 24.97 60.75
CA SER A 269 152.67 25.73 61.57
C SER A 269 153.93 24.93 61.83
#